data_AF-A0A7G2IML4-F1
#
_entry.id   AF-A0A7G2IML4-F1
#
_cell.length_a   1.000
_cell.length_b   1.000
_cell.length_c   1.000
_cell.angle_alpha   90.00
_cell.angle_beta   90.00
_cell.angle_gamma   90.00
#
_symmetry.space_group_name_H-M   'P 1'
#
loop_
_entity.id
_entity.type
_entity.pdbx_description
1 polymer ?
#
loop_
_entity_poly.entity_id
_entity_poly.type
_entity_poly.pdbx_seq_one_letter_code
_entity_poly.pdbx_strand_id
1 'polypeptide(L)'
;MVGYSQDYSNAIVEAVKKKLNKPDLQVKLIPITSQNRIPLLQNGTFDFECGSTTNNVERQKQAAFSDTIFVVGTRLLAKKGGDVKDFADLKGKAVVVTSGTTSEVLLHKLNEEQKNGYAHHQRERPW
;
A
#
# COMPACT_ATOMS: atom_id res chain seq x y z
N MET A 1 5.41 15.47 5.76
CA MET A 1 5.11 14.07 6.12
C MET A 1 6.33 13.49 6.81
N VAL A 2 6.18 12.52 7.71
CA VAL A 2 7.29 11.92 8.48
C VAL A 2 7.14 10.40 8.48
N GLY A 3 8.26 9.68 8.65
CA GLY A 3 8.27 8.22 8.77
C GLY A 3 9.43 7.60 8.02
N TYR A 4 9.75 6.35 8.35
CA TYR A 4 10.90 5.62 7.80
C TYR A 4 11.00 5.70 6.27
N SER A 5 9.93 5.37 5.55
CA SER A 5 9.93 5.44 4.07
C SER A 5 10.03 6.88 3.55
N GLN A 6 9.44 7.84 4.26
CA GLN A 6 9.49 9.26 3.88
C GLN A 6 10.90 9.83 3.99
N ASP A 7 11.73 9.33 4.91
CA ASP A 7 13.13 9.74 5.01
C ASP A 7 13.92 9.37 3.74
N TYR A 8 13.61 8.23 3.12
CA TYR A 8 14.14 7.90 1.79
C TYR A 8 13.64 8.87 0.71
N SER A 9 12.36 9.25 0.72
CA SER A 9 11.87 10.25 -0.23
C SER A 9 12.59 11.58 -0.10
N ASN A 10 12.84 12.03 1.13
CA ASN A 10 13.58 13.27 1.38
C ASN A 10 15.02 13.17 0.85
N ALA A 11 15.70 12.04 1.07
CA ALA A 11 17.03 11.80 0.53
C ALA A 11 17.06 11.80 -1.01
N ILE A 12 16.06 11.19 -1.66
CA ILE A 12 15.91 11.18 -3.12
C ILE A 12 15.70 12.60 -3.66
N VAL A 13 14.84 13.40 -3.03
CA VAL A 13 14.61 14.80 -3.42
C VAL A 13 15.90 15.61 -3.38
N GLU A 14 16.68 15.49 -2.31
CA GLU A 14 17.96 16.20 -2.19
C GLU A 14 18.98 15.71 -3.25
N ALA A 15 19.01 14.41 -3.55
CA ALA A 15 19.82 13.87 -4.63
C ALA A 15 19.40 14.41 -6.01
N VAL A 16 18.09 14.55 -6.28
CA VAL A 16 17.56 15.13 -7.52
C VAL A 16 17.93 16.60 -7.64
N LYS A 17 17.74 17.41 -6.58
CA LYS A 17 18.15 18.84 -6.57
C LYS A 17 19.63 19.00 -6.92
N LYS A 18 20.49 18.18 -6.29
CA LYS A 18 21.94 18.16 -6.54
C LYS A 18 22.24 17.75 -7.97
N LYS A 19 21.60 16.68 -8.48
CA LYS A 19 21.83 16.16 -9.83
C LYS A 19 21.44 17.16 -10.92
N LEU A 20 20.38 17.93 -10.70
CA LEU A 20 19.88 18.94 -11.65
C LEU A 20 20.51 20.33 -11.46
N ASN A 21 21.34 20.51 -10.43
CA ASN A 21 21.87 21.81 -10.00
C ASN A 21 20.78 22.87 -9.80
N LYS A 22 19.66 22.46 -9.17
CA LYS A 22 18.49 23.31 -8.88
C LYS A 22 18.14 23.22 -7.39
N PRO A 23 18.83 23.97 -6.51
CA PRO A 23 18.57 23.92 -5.08
C PRO A 23 17.18 24.44 -4.70
N ASP A 24 16.60 25.30 -5.54
CA ASP A 24 15.28 25.93 -5.41
C ASP A 24 14.15 25.14 -6.10
N LEU A 25 14.43 23.93 -6.59
CA LEU A 25 13.42 23.07 -7.21
C LEU A 25 12.22 22.90 -6.27
N GLN A 26 11.04 23.31 -6.73
CA GLN A 26 9.81 23.21 -5.96
C GLN A 26 9.44 21.74 -5.73
N VAL A 27 9.23 21.38 -4.46
CA VAL A 27 8.77 20.05 -4.06
C VAL A 27 7.30 20.13 -3.69
N LYS A 28 6.46 19.27 -4.28
CA LYS A 28 5.04 19.16 -3.96
C LYS A 28 4.76 17.79 -3.36
N LEU A 29 4.09 17.76 -2.22
CA LEU A 29 3.59 16.52 -1.61
C LEU A 29 2.14 16.32 -2.02
N ILE A 30 1.86 15.22 -2.71
CA ILE A 30 0.52 14.89 -3.19
C ILE A 30 0.08 13.61 -2.47
N PRO A 31 -1.03 13.65 -1.70
CA PRO A 31 -1.55 12.45 -1.05
C PRO A 31 -2.09 11.47 -2.10
N ILE A 32 -1.73 10.21 -1.93
CA ILE A 32 -2.18 9.10 -2.78
C ILE A 32 -2.74 7.99 -1.90
N THR A 33 -3.58 7.14 -2.50
CA THR A 33 -4.19 5.99 -1.84
C THR A 33 -3.63 4.69 -2.41
N SER A 34 -3.89 3.59 -1.71
CA SER A 34 -3.52 2.27 -2.20
C SER A 34 -4.14 1.93 -3.55
N GLN A 35 -5.35 2.44 -3.81
CA GLN A 35 -6.12 2.19 -5.03
C GLN A 35 -5.65 3.05 -6.20
N ASN A 36 -5.34 4.33 -5.98
CA ASN A 36 -5.09 5.28 -7.08
C ASN A 36 -3.61 5.50 -7.42
N ARG A 37 -2.67 4.97 -6.63
CA ARG A 37 -1.22 5.22 -6.83
C ARG A 37 -0.68 4.87 -8.21
N ILE A 38 -1.07 3.75 -8.82
CA ILE A 38 -0.56 3.37 -10.15
C ILE A 38 -1.16 4.27 -11.25
N PRO A 39 -2.49 4.48 -11.32
CA PRO A 39 -3.06 5.43 -12.28
C PRO A 39 -2.47 6.84 -12.17
N LEU A 40 -2.27 7.34 -10.95
CA LEU A 40 -1.70 8.67 -10.71
C LEU A 40 -0.19 8.75 -11.02
N LEU A 41 0.54 7.63 -10.92
CA LEU A 41 1.92 7.56 -11.38
C LEU A 41 1.99 7.61 -12.91
N GLN A 42 1.17 6.80 -13.58
CA GLN A 42 1.21 6.65 -15.03
C GLN A 42 0.83 7.93 -15.79
N ASN A 43 -0.07 8.75 -15.22
CA ASN A 43 -0.45 10.02 -15.83
C ASN A 43 0.42 11.21 -15.38
N GLY A 44 1.47 10.97 -14.58
CA GLY A 44 2.39 12.02 -14.13
C GLY A 44 1.83 12.95 -13.06
N THR A 45 0.78 12.56 -12.32
CA THR A 45 0.29 13.35 -11.19
C THR A 45 1.35 13.46 -10.09
N PHE A 46 2.18 12.42 -9.91
CA PHE A 46 3.37 12.45 -9.06
C PHE A 46 4.52 11.66 -9.70
N ASP A 47 5.76 11.98 -9.33
CA ASP A 47 6.95 11.39 -9.96
C ASP A 47 7.40 10.08 -9.29
N PHE A 48 7.36 10.02 -7.96
CA PHE A 48 7.70 8.82 -7.18
C PHE A 48 7.07 8.86 -5.78
N GLU A 49 7.00 7.72 -5.12
CA GLU A 49 6.56 7.61 -3.72
C GLU A 49 7.43 6.63 -2.95
N CYS A 50 7.60 6.88 -1.65
CA CYS A 50 8.15 5.89 -0.72
C CYS A 50 7.19 5.73 0.47
N GLY A 51 6.36 4.71 0.43
CA GLY A 51 5.41 4.37 1.48
C GLY A 51 5.44 2.89 1.81
N SER A 52 4.33 2.22 1.53
CA SER A 52 4.10 0.81 1.88
C SER A 52 3.67 -0.03 0.66
N THR A 53 4.09 0.36 -0.54
CA THR A 53 3.73 -0.35 -1.76
C THR A 53 4.60 -1.60 -1.94
N THR A 54 3.98 -2.78 -1.87
CA THR A 54 4.64 -4.05 -2.18
C THR A 54 5.12 -4.09 -3.63
N ASN A 55 6.41 -4.35 -3.82
CA ASN A 55 7.01 -4.70 -5.10
C ASN A 55 6.65 -6.16 -5.45
N ASN A 56 5.96 -6.38 -6.57
CA ASN A 56 5.63 -7.71 -7.08
C ASN A 56 5.61 -7.71 -8.62
N VAL A 57 5.69 -8.90 -9.21
CA VAL A 57 5.78 -9.08 -10.67
C VAL A 57 4.60 -8.45 -11.43
N GLU A 58 3.39 -8.50 -10.86
CA GLU A 58 2.21 -7.93 -11.52
C GLU A 58 2.30 -6.40 -11.60
N ARG A 59 2.72 -5.74 -10.52
CA ARG A 59 2.90 -4.29 -10.50
C ARG A 59 4.10 -3.84 -11.32
N GLN A 60 5.15 -4.67 -11.44
CA GLN A 60 6.32 -4.38 -12.27
C GLN A 60 5.98 -4.22 -13.76
N LYS A 61 4.85 -4.79 -14.21
CA LYS A 61 4.34 -4.56 -15.58
C LYS A 61 3.82 -3.14 -15.79
N GLN A 62 3.49 -2.42 -14.72
CA GLN A 62 2.82 -1.11 -14.76
C GLN A 62 3.67 0.03 -14.17
N ALA A 63 4.66 -0.29 -13.33
CA ALA A 63 5.51 0.65 -12.62
C ALA A 63 6.87 0.03 -12.27
N ALA A 64 7.90 0.86 -12.11
CA ALA A 64 9.20 0.43 -11.59
C ALA A 64 9.27 0.56 -10.05
N PHE A 65 10.19 -0.18 -9.43
CA PHE A 65 10.44 -0.16 -7.99
C PHE A 65 11.93 0.02 -7.71
N SER A 66 12.26 0.70 -6.61
CA SER A 66 13.63 0.78 -6.08
C SER A 66 14.05 -0.54 -5.44
N ASP A 67 15.28 -0.54 -4.89
CA ASP A 67 15.68 -1.54 -3.91
C ASP A 67 14.70 -1.60 -2.73
N THR A 68 14.60 -2.78 -2.11
CA THR A 68 13.65 -3.04 -1.04
C THR A 68 14.03 -2.27 0.22
N ILE A 69 13.12 -1.42 0.70
CA ILE A 69 13.33 -0.65 1.94
C ILE A 69 12.72 -1.32 3.18
N PHE A 70 11.74 -2.22 3.03
CA PHE A 70 11.13 -2.93 4.16
C PHE A 70 10.43 -4.24 3.72
N VAL A 71 10.31 -5.22 4.62
CA VAL A 71 9.62 -6.49 4.38
C VAL A 71 8.51 -6.70 5.42
N VAL A 72 7.31 -7.04 4.96
CA VAL A 72 6.11 -7.26 5.81
C VAL A 72 5.49 -8.63 5.56
N GLY A 73 4.80 -9.16 6.57
CA GLY A 73 3.88 -10.29 6.43
C GLY A 73 2.43 -9.86 6.63
N THR A 74 1.51 -10.32 5.78
CA THR A 74 0.07 -10.07 5.94
C THR A 74 -0.47 -10.85 7.13
N ARG A 75 -1.09 -10.16 8.09
CA ARG A 75 -1.67 -10.75 9.31
C ARG A 75 -3.01 -10.09 9.64
N LEU A 76 -3.69 -10.62 10.65
CA LEU A 76 -4.95 -10.09 11.17
C LEU A 76 -4.72 -9.21 12.39
N LEU A 77 -5.44 -8.09 12.45
CA LEU A 77 -5.59 -7.31 13.67
C LEU A 77 -6.99 -7.58 14.24
N ALA A 78 -7.05 -8.14 15.45
CA ALA A 78 -8.29 -8.50 16.13
C ALA A 78 -8.33 -7.93 17.56
N LYS A 79 -9.54 -7.76 18.09
CA LYS A 79 -9.73 -7.29 19.47
C LYS A 79 -9.20 -8.35 20.46
N LYS A 80 -8.40 -7.91 21.44
CA LYS A 80 -7.92 -8.78 22.52
C LYS A 80 -9.10 -9.42 23.26
N GLY A 81 -9.01 -10.73 23.52
CA GLY A 81 -10.06 -11.51 24.19
C GLY A 81 -11.23 -11.91 23.29
N GLY A 82 -11.18 -11.62 21.98
CA GLY A 82 -12.14 -12.13 21.01
C GLY A 82 -11.77 -13.51 20.45
N ASP A 83 -12.63 -14.03 19.58
CA ASP A 83 -12.53 -15.41 19.06
C ASP A 83 -11.67 -15.56 17.80
N VAL A 84 -11.10 -14.47 17.26
CA VAL A 84 -10.27 -14.51 16.05
C VAL A 84 -8.82 -14.75 16.44
N LYS A 85 -8.31 -15.96 16.20
CA LYS A 85 -6.90 -16.34 16.43
C LYS A 85 -6.17 -16.61 15.12
N ASP A 86 -6.89 -17.06 14.10
CA ASP A 86 -6.36 -17.33 12.76
C ASP A 86 -7.36 -16.99 11.64
N PHE A 87 -6.94 -17.11 10.38
CA PHE A 87 -7.77 -16.85 9.19
C PHE A 87 -8.98 -17.78 9.10
N ALA A 88 -8.90 -19.02 9.58
CA ALA A 88 -10.03 -19.94 9.62
C ALA A 88 -11.16 -19.45 10.55
N ASP A 89 -10.81 -18.76 11.64
CA ASP A 89 -11.77 -18.21 12.60
C ASP A 89 -12.56 -17.05 12.04
N LEU A 90 -12.23 -16.59 10.83
CA LEU A 90 -13.02 -15.56 10.21
C LEU A 90 -14.46 -16.06 9.99
N LYS A 91 -14.83 -17.38 10.06
CA LYS A 91 -16.09 -18.08 9.54
C LYS A 91 -17.44 -17.48 9.95
N GLY A 92 -18.32 -17.22 8.95
CA GLY A 92 -19.42 -16.23 8.99
C GLY A 92 -19.17 -14.74 9.38
N LYS A 93 -17.96 -14.22 9.67
CA LYS A 93 -17.75 -12.84 10.17
C LYS A 93 -17.58 -11.77 9.08
N ALA A 94 -17.88 -10.52 9.40
CA ALA A 94 -17.52 -9.39 8.56
C ALA A 94 -16.03 -9.04 8.70
N VAL A 95 -15.33 -8.85 7.59
CA VAL A 95 -13.89 -8.53 7.56
C VAL A 95 -13.66 -7.26 6.74
N VAL A 96 -12.80 -6.38 7.26
CA VAL A 96 -12.42 -5.12 6.60
C VAL A 96 -11.00 -5.23 6.05
N VAL A 97 -10.80 -4.73 4.83
CA VAL A 97 -9.48 -4.54 4.22
C VAL A 97 -9.44 -3.20 3.47
N THR A 98 -8.24 -2.68 3.26
CA THR A 98 -8.06 -1.46 2.44
C THR A 98 -8.03 -1.83 0.96
N SER A 99 -8.81 -1.11 0.15
CA SER A 99 -8.88 -1.33 -1.30
C SER A 99 -7.54 -1.10 -2.00
N GLY A 100 -7.25 -1.88 -3.03
CA GLY A 100 -6.04 -1.78 -3.85
C GLY A 100 -4.79 -2.31 -3.18
N THR A 101 -4.95 -3.14 -2.13
CA THR A 101 -3.84 -3.78 -1.41
C THR A 101 -3.68 -5.24 -1.83
N THR A 102 -2.47 -5.78 -1.63
CA THR A 102 -2.22 -7.22 -1.81
C THR A 102 -3.00 -8.07 -0.79
N SER A 103 -3.29 -7.51 0.39
CA SER A 103 -4.14 -8.14 1.41
C SER A 103 -5.59 -8.29 0.95
N GLU A 104 -6.12 -7.32 0.18
CA GLU A 104 -7.46 -7.44 -0.43
C GLU A 104 -7.52 -8.64 -1.37
N VAL A 105 -6.57 -8.72 -2.31
CA VAL A 105 -6.49 -9.85 -3.26
C VAL A 105 -6.39 -11.19 -2.54
N LEU A 106 -5.55 -11.26 -1.50
CA LEU A 106 -5.41 -12.48 -0.68
C LEU A 106 -6.73 -12.84 0.01
N LEU A 107 -7.43 -11.86 0.60
CA LEU A 107 -8.66 -12.11 1.33
C LEU A 107 -9.80 -12.55 0.42
N HIS A 108 -9.90 -11.99 -0.78
CA HIS A 108 -10.85 -12.45 -1.81
C HIS A 108 -10.56 -13.89 -2.23
N LYS A 109 -9.30 -14.20 -2.54
CA LYS A 109 -8.88 -15.56 -2.91
C LYS A 109 -9.19 -16.57 -1.80
N LEU A 110 -8.91 -16.23 -0.54
CA LEU A 110 -9.25 -17.08 0.60
C LEU A 110 -10.76 -17.31 0.74
N ASN A 111 -11.57 -16.28 0.50
CA ASN A 111 -13.04 -16.40 0.58
C ASN A 111 -13.60 -17.31 -0.52
N GLU A 112 -13.06 -17.21 -1.73
CA GLU A 112 -13.40 -18.07 -2.88
C GLU A 112 -12.99 -19.53 -2.64
N GLU A 113 -11.74 -19.77 -2.24
CA GLU A 113 -11.18 -21.12 -2.06
C GLU A 113 -11.84 -21.89 -0.92
N GLN A 114 -12.22 -21.20 0.17
CA GLN A 114 -12.75 -21.87 1.36
C GLN A 114 -14.29 -21.84 1.45
N LYS A 115 -14.99 -21.26 0.45
CA LYS A 115 -16.45 -21.02 0.47
C LYS A 115 -16.93 -20.41 1.80
N ASN A 116 -16.14 -19.51 2.38
CA ASN A 116 -16.27 -19.17 3.80
C ASN A 116 -17.40 -18.17 4.13
N GLY A 117 -17.94 -17.48 3.13
CA GLY A 117 -19.21 -16.76 3.24
C GLY A 117 -19.15 -15.43 4.02
N TYR A 118 -18.00 -14.76 4.09
CA TYR A 118 -17.89 -13.44 4.73
C TYR A 118 -18.37 -12.31 3.88
N ALA A 119 -19.06 -11.37 4.50
CA ALA A 119 -19.23 -10.03 3.96
C ALA A 119 -17.90 -9.27 4.11
N HIS A 120 -17.26 -8.96 3.00
CA HIS A 120 -16.15 -8.03 2.97
C HIS A 120 -16.67 -6.59 2.92
N HIS A 121 -16.12 -5.70 3.74
CA HIS A 121 -16.41 -4.27 3.68
C HIS A 121 -15.16 -3.52 3.26
N GLN A 122 -15.20 -2.92 2.07
CA GLN A 122 -14.17 -1.99 1.61
C GLN A 122 -14.30 -0.70 2.42
N ARG A 123 -13.18 -0.21 2.95
CA ARG A 123 -13.16 1.09 3.61
C ARG A 123 -12.59 2.13 2.64
N GLU A 124 -13.48 2.86 1.99
CA GLU A 124 -13.13 4.14 1.35
C GLU A 124 -13.04 5.19 2.45
N ARG A 125 -11.84 5.45 3.00
CA ARG A 125 -11.64 6.64 3.85
C ARG A 125 -11.17 7.80 2.98
N PRO A 126 -11.85 8.97 3.04
CA PRO A 126 -11.56 10.12 2.18
C PRO A 126 -10.44 11.02 2.72
N TRP A 127 -9.56 10.50 3.58
CA TRP A 127 -8.45 11.27 4.16
C TRP A 127 -7.16 10.45 4.19
#